data_AF-A0A917VD26-F1
#
_entry.id   AF-A0A917VD26-F1
#
_cell.length_a   1.000
_cell.length_b   1.000
_cell.length_c   1.000
_cell.angle_alpha   90.00
_cell.angle_beta   90.00
_cell.angle_gamma   90.00
#
_symmetry.space_group_name_H-M   'P 1'
#
loop_
_entity.id
_entity.type
_entity.pdbx_description
1 polymer ?
#
loop_
_entity_poly.entity_id
_entity_poly.type
_entity_poly.pdbx_seq_one_letter_code
_entity_poly.pdbx_strand_id
1 'polypeptide(L)'
;MKTSVSTHKLPGYGSTLRTAKRLTEQAVRLVNRSVPGSMPDVQVVLTNPRGMAELGAAADAELAGVLDKRTRARAERAALKLAREAAGRAIPRTDGTALILVNVDQHPGEAEFAVTLVHELVHCMQFSRKDVVDRIVRDTRDGFRIERQSRRQAREHQRLLELEEREAYGKEYLANQLVPGAAA
;
A
#
# COMPACT_ATOMS: atom_id res chain seq x y z
N MET A 1 -7.35 12.22 -11.44
CA MET A 1 -7.00 10.89 -10.93
C MET A 1 -6.57 10.01 -12.09
N LYS A 2 -5.26 9.72 -12.16
CA LYS A 2 -4.67 8.74 -13.06
C LYS A 2 -4.42 7.46 -12.28
N THR A 3 -4.61 6.33 -12.95
CA THR A 3 -4.34 5.02 -12.39
C THR A 3 -3.45 4.26 -13.35
N SER A 4 -2.38 3.67 -12.85
CA SER A 4 -1.47 2.84 -13.64
C SER A 4 -1.26 1.50 -12.96
N VAL A 5 -1.15 0.44 -13.76
CA VAL A 5 -0.85 -0.90 -13.26
C VAL A 5 0.30 -1.48 -14.08
N SER A 6 1.33 -1.95 -13.39
CA SER A 6 2.55 -2.50 -13.99
C SER A 6 3.02 -3.73 -13.21
N THR A 7 4.02 -4.43 -13.74
CA THR A 7 4.69 -5.53 -13.05
C THR A 7 6.13 -5.16 -12.73
N HIS A 8 6.68 -5.72 -11.65
CA HIS A 8 8.08 -5.60 -11.31
C HIS A 8 8.69 -6.97 -11.03
N LYS A 9 9.72 -7.35 -11.80
CA LYS A 9 10.43 -8.65 -11.68
C LYS A 9 9.49 -9.86 -11.69
N LEU A 10 8.39 -9.77 -12.46
CA LEU A 10 7.41 -10.84 -12.68
C LEU A 10 7.27 -11.13 -14.18
N PRO A 11 8.10 -12.01 -14.76
CA PRO A 11 7.95 -12.43 -16.15
C PRO A 11 6.73 -13.36 -16.32
N GLY A 12 6.01 -13.25 -17.44
CA GLY A 12 4.95 -14.21 -17.81
C GLY A 12 3.53 -13.93 -17.29
N TYR A 13 3.31 -12.88 -16.48
CA TYR A 13 2.02 -12.59 -15.83
C TYR A 13 1.06 -11.74 -16.67
N GLY A 14 1.00 -11.97 -17.99
CA GLY A 14 0.23 -11.11 -18.90
C GLY A 14 -1.29 -11.13 -18.67
N SER A 15 -1.86 -12.30 -18.36
CA SER A 15 -3.29 -12.44 -18.01
C SER A 15 -3.60 -11.76 -16.68
N THR A 16 -2.81 -12.03 -15.64
CA THR A 16 -2.92 -11.40 -14.32
C THR A 16 -2.84 -9.88 -14.41
N LEU A 17 -1.93 -9.33 -15.22
CA LEU A 17 -1.81 -7.89 -15.43
C LEU A 17 -3.07 -7.28 -16.07
N ARG A 18 -3.70 -7.97 -17.03
CA ARG A 18 -4.95 -7.50 -17.66
C ARG A 18 -6.10 -7.50 -16.66
N THR A 19 -6.24 -8.58 -15.89
CA THR A 19 -7.23 -8.67 -14.82
C THR A 19 -7.01 -7.58 -13.77
N ALA A 20 -5.77 -7.40 -13.31
CA ALA A 20 -5.41 -6.36 -12.35
C ALA A 20 -5.77 -4.96 -12.87
N LYS A 21 -5.44 -4.62 -14.12
CA LYS A 21 -5.84 -3.34 -14.74
C LYS A 21 -7.34 -3.08 -14.66
N ARG A 22 -8.14 -4.08 -15.07
CA ARG A 22 -9.61 -3.99 -15.04
C ARG A 22 -10.13 -3.80 -13.62
N LEU A 23 -9.67 -4.64 -12.69
CA LEU A 23 -10.13 -4.60 -11.29
C LEU A 23 -9.70 -3.31 -10.59
N THR A 24 -8.45 -2.85 -10.79
CA THR A 24 -7.96 -1.59 -10.24
C THR A 24 -8.81 -0.42 -10.69
N GLU A 25 -9.13 -0.30 -11.99
CA GLU A 25 -9.94 0.80 -12.48
C GLU A 25 -11.34 0.84 -11.86
N GLN A 26 -11.97 -0.33 -11.69
CA GLN A 26 -13.28 -0.45 -11.06
C GLN A 26 -13.22 -0.17 -9.55
N ALA A 27 -12.24 -0.76 -8.86
CA ALA A 27 -12.04 -0.61 -7.42
C ALA A 27 -11.78 0.84 -7.03
N VAL A 28 -10.93 1.54 -7.79
CA VAL A 28 -10.64 2.96 -7.56
C VAL A 28 -11.91 3.80 -7.61
N ARG A 29 -12.77 3.61 -8.62
CA ARG A 29 -14.05 4.34 -8.74
C ARG A 29 -15.02 3.99 -7.60
N LEU A 30 -14.99 2.75 -7.15
CA LEU A 30 -15.83 2.28 -6.05
C LEU A 30 -15.40 2.91 -4.73
N VAL A 31 -14.13 2.74 -4.36
CA VAL A 31 -13.56 3.27 -3.11
C VAL A 31 -13.66 4.80 -3.06
N ASN A 32 -13.35 5.50 -4.16
CA ASN A 32 -13.44 6.96 -4.24
C ASN A 32 -14.85 7.51 -3.96
N ARG A 33 -15.92 6.72 -4.18
CA ARG A 33 -17.30 7.11 -3.85
C ARG A 33 -17.74 6.68 -2.45
N SER A 34 -17.07 5.71 -1.85
CA SER A 34 -17.53 5.03 -0.63
C SER A 34 -16.71 5.33 0.62
N VAL A 35 -15.56 5.99 0.46
CA VAL A 35 -14.64 6.35 1.55
C VAL A 35 -14.44 7.87 1.56
N PRO A 36 -14.54 8.55 2.72
CA PRO A 36 -14.23 9.96 2.82
C PRO A 36 -12.75 10.25 2.55
N GLY A 37 -12.49 11.27 1.75
CA GLY A 37 -11.16 11.72 1.36
C GLY A 37 -11.11 12.14 -0.11
N SER A 38 -9.89 12.25 -0.64
CA SER A 38 -9.63 12.44 -2.06
C SER A 38 -8.69 11.35 -2.54
N MET A 39 -9.10 10.58 -3.55
CA MET A 39 -8.24 9.52 -4.09
C MET A 39 -7.05 10.15 -4.83
N PRO A 40 -5.80 9.91 -4.40
CA PRO A 40 -4.63 10.38 -5.12
C PRO A 40 -4.49 9.67 -6.48
N ASP A 41 -3.55 10.12 -7.30
CA ASP A 41 -3.12 9.30 -8.44
C ASP A 41 -2.46 8.02 -7.89
N VAL A 42 -2.86 6.85 -8.40
CA VAL A 42 -2.46 5.54 -7.87
C VAL A 42 -1.62 4.77 -8.88
N GLN A 43 -0.46 4.28 -8.43
CA GLN A 43 0.35 3.31 -9.14
C GLN A 43 0.26 1.96 -8.45
N VAL A 44 -0.29 0.96 -9.13
CA VAL A 44 -0.29 -0.43 -8.66
C VAL A 44 0.86 -1.19 -9.33
N VAL A 45 1.68 -1.84 -8.53
CA VAL A 45 2.78 -2.69 -9.00
C VAL A 45 2.56 -4.10 -8.50
N LEU A 46 2.34 -5.01 -9.44
CA LEU A 46 2.33 -6.44 -9.18
C LEU A 46 3.77 -6.92 -9.03
N THR A 47 4.07 -7.61 -7.95
CA THR A 47 5.42 -8.08 -7.63
C THR A 47 5.37 -9.35 -6.78
N ASN A 48 6.52 -10.00 -6.60
CA ASN A 48 6.72 -11.02 -5.57
C ASN A 48 7.21 -10.37 -4.25
N PRO A 49 7.41 -11.14 -3.15
CA PRO A 49 7.87 -10.60 -1.86
C PRO A 49 9.18 -9.82 -1.94
N ARG A 50 10.10 -10.23 -2.83
CA ARG A 50 11.40 -9.56 -2.99
C ARG A 50 11.25 -8.18 -3.61
N GLY A 51 10.47 -8.07 -4.69
CA GLY A 51 10.22 -6.77 -5.30
C GLY A 51 9.33 -5.87 -4.44
N MET A 52 8.44 -6.43 -3.61
CA MET A 52 7.69 -5.66 -2.62
C MET A 52 8.63 -5.04 -1.57
N ALA A 53 9.59 -5.81 -1.07
CA ALA A 53 10.60 -5.30 -0.13
C ALA A 53 11.49 -4.22 -0.76
N GLU A 54 11.95 -4.44 -2.01
CA GLU A 54 12.81 -3.51 -2.73
C GLU A 54 12.13 -2.18 -3.05
N LEU A 55 10.93 -2.23 -3.64
CA LEU A 55 10.15 -1.04 -4.00
C LEU A 55 9.62 -0.33 -2.75
N GLY A 56 9.16 -1.10 -1.76
CA GLY A 56 8.66 -0.55 -0.50
C GLY A 56 9.75 0.20 0.26
N ALA A 57 10.90 -0.43 0.46
CA ALA A 57 12.04 0.21 1.11
C ALA A 57 12.58 1.41 0.31
N ALA A 58 12.47 1.40 -1.02
CA ALA A 58 12.81 2.54 -1.84
C ALA A 58 11.86 3.73 -1.61
N ALA A 59 10.55 3.47 -1.58
CA ALA A 59 9.54 4.49 -1.34
C ALA A 59 9.62 5.05 0.09
N ASP A 60 9.82 4.19 1.09
CA ASP A 60 10.03 4.61 2.47
C ASP A 60 11.29 5.47 2.63
N ALA A 61 12.39 5.07 1.98
CA ALA A 61 13.64 5.84 1.99
C ALA A 61 13.46 7.23 1.37
N GLU A 62 12.72 7.32 0.27
CA GLU A 62 12.38 8.59 -0.37
C GLU A 62 11.54 9.48 0.56
N LEU A 63 10.48 8.93 1.18
CA LEU A 63 9.63 9.65 2.15
C LEU A 63 10.44 10.17 3.34
N ALA A 64 11.38 9.38 3.84
CA ALA A 64 12.22 9.77 4.97
C ALA A 64 13.37 10.73 4.62
N GLY A 65 13.64 10.96 3.32
CA GLY A 65 14.78 11.74 2.84
C GLY A 65 16.13 11.01 2.98
N VAL A 66 16.13 9.67 2.95
CA VAL A 66 17.33 8.84 3.04
C VAL A 66 17.99 8.70 1.68
N LEU A 67 19.22 9.18 1.56
CA LEU A 67 20.05 9.03 0.34
C LEU A 67 21.12 7.94 0.46
N ASP A 68 21.39 7.44 1.67
CA ASP A 68 22.43 6.45 1.90
C ASP A 68 22.02 5.03 1.48
N LYS A 69 22.85 4.42 0.62
CA LYS A 69 22.62 3.06 0.08
C LYS A 69 22.66 1.99 1.17
N ARG A 70 23.52 2.13 2.18
CA ARG A 70 23.67 1.12 3.23
C ARG A 70 22.42 1.04 4.11
N THR A 71 21.87 2.20 4.44
CA THR A 71 20.63 2.36 5.21
C THR A 71 19.44 1.78 4.45
N ARG A 72 19.33 2.09 3.15
CA ARG A 72 18.31 1.48 2.27
C ARG A 72 18.42 -0.04 2.20
N ALA A 73 19.62 -0.58 1.99
CA ALA A 73 19.83 -2.04 1.92
C ALA A 73 19.49 -2.75 3.24
N ARG A 74 19.72 -2.10 4.38
CA ARG A 74 19.31 -2.62 5.69
C ARG A 74 17.79 -2.66 5.82
N ALA A 75 17.11 -1.59 5.43
CA ALA A 75 15.65 -1.52 5.46
C ALA A 75 15.02 -2.55 4.53
N GLU A 76 15.56 -2.73 3.32
CA GLU A 76 15.10 -3.76 2.38
C GLU A 76 15.17 -5.17 2.99
N ARG A 77 16.27 -5.52 3.67
CA ARG A 77 16.39 -6.82 4.36
C ARG A 77 15.36 -7.00 5.47
N ALA A 78 15.05 -5.93 6.21
CA ALA A 78 14.02 -5.97 7.24
C ALA A 78 12.62 -6.11 6.63
N ALA A 79 12.35 -5.34 5.57
CA ALA A 79 11.09 -5.35 4.83
C ALA A 79 10.81 -6.72 4.18
N LEU A 80 11.85 -7.46 3.77
CA LEU A 80 11.67 -8.78 3.15
C LEU A 80 10.96 -9.78 4.07
N LYS A 81 11.14 -9.70 5.39
CA LYS A 81 10.43 -10.58 6.31
C LYS A 81 8.92 -10.29 6.29
N LEU A 82 8.56 -9.00 6.38
CA LEU A 82 7.17 -8.55 6.35
C LEU A 82 6.52 -8.81 4.98
N ALA A 83 7.24 -8.58 3.90
CA ALA A 83 6.74 -8.76 2.54
C ALA A 83 6.36 -10.21 2.18
N ARG A 84 6.85 -11.20 2.93
CA ARG A 84 6.44 -12.61 2.74
C ARG A 84 5.04 -12.89 3.28
N GLU A 85 4.65 -12.15 4.30
CA GLU A 85 3.36 -12.30 5.00
C GLU A 85 2.34 -11.27 4.51
N ALA A 86 2.79 -10.18 3.87
CA ALA A 86 1.94 -9.15 3.30
C ALA A 86 1.37 -9.56 1.93
N ALA A 87 0.05 -9.42 1.78
CA ALA A 87 -0.65 -9.53 0.51
C ALA A 87 -0.54 -8.21 -0.29
N GLY A 88 -0.77 -7.07 0.37
CA GLY A 88 -0.67 -5.74 -0.21
C GLY A 88 0.16 -4.80 0.67
N ARG A 89 0.52 -3.65 0.10
CA ARG A 89 1.04 -2.51 0.84
C ARG A 89 0.83 -1.21 0.09
N ALA A 90 0.07 -0.28 0.67
CA ALA A 90 -0.06 1.09 0.25
C ALA A 90 1.02 1.98 0.88
N ILE A 91 1.62 2.87 0.08
CA ILE A 91 2.69 3.78 0.50
C ILE A 91 2.42 5.16 -0.12
N PRO A 92 2.34 6.24 0.67
CA PRO A 92 2.25 7.58 0.10
C PRO A 92 3.57 7.96 -0.58
N ARG A 93 3.54 8.88 -1.52
CA ARG A 93 4.73 9.35 -2.25
C ARG A 93 4.93 10.84 -2.01
N THR A 94 6.18 11.30 -2.15
CA THR A 94 6.55 12.70 -1.89
C THR A 94 5.90 13.68 -2.88
N ASP A 95 5.47 13.20 -4.05
CA ASP A 95 4.76 13.94 -5.10
C ASP A 95 3.23 13.98 -4.92
N GLY A 96 2.72 13.43 -3.81
CA GLY A 96 1.28 13.36 -3.52
C GLY A 96 0.56 12.20 -4.20
N THR A 97 1.27 11.33 -4.93
CA THR A 97 0.71 10.08 -5.46
C THR A 97 0.75 8.96 -4.41
N ALA A 98 0.15 7.81 -4.71
CA ALA A 98 0.22 6.62 -3.87
C ALA A 98 0.70 5.40 -4.67
N LEU A 99 1.58 4.62 -4.05
CA LEU A 99 2.08 3.34 -4.57
C LEU A 99 1.38 2.20 -3.83
N ILE A 100 0.76 1.30 -4.57
CA ILE A 100 0.25 0.02 -4.05
C ILE A 100 1.14 -1.08 -4.59
N LEU A 101 1.77 -1.83 -3.69
CA LEU A 101 2.50 -3.04 -4.00
C LEU A 101 1.58 -4.23 -3.73
N VAL A 102 1.42 -5.12 -4.71
CA VAL A 102 0.63 -6.34 -4.54
C VAL A 102 1.54 -7.54 -4.73
N ASN A 103 1.56 -8.40 -3.71
CA ASN A 103 2.29 -9.66 -3.72
C ASN A 103 1.46 -10.72 -4.46
N VAL A 104 1.77 -10.98 -5.72
CA VAL A 104 0.98 -11.91 -6.55
C VAL A 104 0.97 -13.34 -6.00
N ASP A 105 1.98 -13.72 -5.22
CA ASP A 105 2.09 -15.06 -4.65
C ASP A 105 1.02 -15.33 -3.56
N GLN A 106 0.40 -14.27 -3.02
CA GLN A 106 -0.66 -14.34 -2.01
C GLN A 106 -2.09 -14.32 -2.61
N HIS A 107 -2.22 -14.24 -3.93
CA HIS A 107 -3.52 -14.09 -4.61
C HIS A 107 -3.73 -15.20 -5.63
N PRO A 108 -4.28 -16.36 -5.22
CA PRO A 108 -4.57 -17.44 -6.13
C PRO A 108 -5.72 -17.13 -7.11
N GLY A 109 -6.58 -16.15 -6.78
CA GLY A 109 -7.76 -15.80 -7.56
C GLY A 109 -8.06 -14.29 -7.61
N GLU A 110 -9.06 -13.94 -8.44
CA GLU A 110 -9.52 -12.55 -8.60
C GLU A 110 -10.21 -12.02 -7.34
N ALA A 111 -10.82 -12.90 -6.54
CA ALA A 111 -11.54 -12.56 -5.32
C ALA A 111 -10.61 -12.01 -4.24
N GLU A 112 -9.56 -12.77 -3.90
CA GLU A 112 -8.56 -12.37 -2.92
C GLU A 112 -7.86 -11.08 -3.37
N PHE A 113 -7.53 -10.99 -4.67
CA PHE A 113 -6.94 -9.80 -5.25
C PHE A 113 -7.86 -8.57 -5.11
N ALA A 114 -9.18 -8.73 -5.32
CA ALA A 114 -10.15 -7.66 -5.18
C ALA A 114 -10.25 -7.16 -3.73
N VAL A 115 -10.22 -8.06 -2.75
CA VAL A 115 -10.22 -7.71 -1.32
C VAL A 115 -8.99 -6.90 -0.97
N THR A 116 -7.79 -7.40 -1.26
CA THR A 116 -6.54 -6.69 -0.99
C THR A 116 -6.50 -5.35 -1.71
N LEU A 117 -6.90 -5.28 -2.98
CA LEU A 117 -6.91 -4.04 -3.73
C LEU A 117 -7.84 -2.99 -3.11
N VAL A 118 -9.04 -3.38 -2.67
CA VAL A 118 -9.95 -2.48 -1.96
C VAL A 118 -9.34 -2.00 -0.65
N HIS A 119 -8.75 -2.90 0.12
CA HIS A 119 -8.07 -2.58 1.38
C HIS A 119 -6.98 -1.52 1.19
N GLU A 120 -6.04 -1.76 0.26
CA GLU A 120 -4.95 -0.83 -0.02
C GLU A 120 -5.42 0.50 -0.61
N LEU A 121 -6.52 0.52 -1.37
CA LEU A 121 -7.11 1.74 -1.88
C LEU A 121 -7.77 2.58 -0.77
N VAL A 122 -8.28 1.94 0.29
CA VAL A 122 -8.77 2.66 1.47
C VAL A 122 -7.62 3.39 2.16
N HIS A 123 -6.44 2.75 2.30
CA HIS A 123 -5.25 3.44 2.78
C HIS A 123 -4.83 4.61 1.88
N CYS A 124 -4.93 4.44 0.56
CA CYS A 124 -4.68 5.54 -0.37
C CYS A 124 -5.63 6.74 -0.15
N MET A 125 -6.90 6.49 0.13
CA MET A 125 -7.85 7.55 0.52
C MET A 125 -7.46 8.21 1.84
N GLN A 126 -7.01 7.42 2.82
CA GLN A 126 -6.58 7.92 4.13
C GLN A 126 -5.37 8.85 4.02
N PHE A 127 -4.45 8.63 3.07
CA PHE A 127 -3.30 9.53 2.86
C PHE A 127 -3.69 10.97 2.54
N SER A 128 -4.87 11.20 1.96
CA SER A 128 -5.38 12.56 1.70
C SER A 128 -5.86 13.31 2.94
N ARG A 129 -6.01 12.61 4.06
CA ARG A 129 -6.52 13.19 5.30
C ARG A 129 -5.43 13.97 6.01
N LYS A 130 -5.86 15.00 6.73
CA LYS A 130 -4.98 15.87 7.49
C LYS A 130 -4.07 15.07 8.43
N ASP A 131 -2.79 15.43 8.45
CA ASP A 131 -1.74 14.90 9.32
C ASP A 131 -1.37 13.40 9.13
N VAL A 132 -2.05 12.66 8.23
CA VAL A 132 -1.77 11.22 8.00
C VAL A 132 -0.39 11.01 7.39
N VAL A 133 -0.08 11.69 6.27
CA VAL A 133 1.22 11.56 5.60
C VAL A 133 2.35 12.05 6.53
N ASP A 134 2.19 13.18 7.22
CA ASP A 134 3.20 13.70 8.15
C ASP A 134 3.53 12.70 9.27
N ARG A 135 2.51 12.00 9.77
CA ARG A 135 2.67 10.95 10.78
C ARG A 135 3.41 9.74 10.20
N ILE A 136 3.06 9.29 8.99
CA ILE A 136 3.75 8.19 8.30
C ILE A 136 5.22 8.57 8.05
N VAL A 137 5.50 9.78 7.57
CA VAL A 137 6.85 10.28 7.35
C VAL A 137 7.64 10.28 8.66
N ARG A 138 7.05 10.76 9.76
CA ARG A 138 7.69 10.75 11.08
C ARG A 138 8.00 9.33 11.55
N ASP A 139 7.08 8.38 11.39
CA ASP A 139 7.30 6.98 11.79
C ASP A 139 8.39 6.32 10.95
N THR A 140 8.34 6.54 9.63
CA THR A 140 9.36 6.08 8.69
C THR A 140 10.75 6.63 9.07
N ARG A 141 10.85 7.93 9.42
CA ARG A 141 12.10 8.56 9.86
C ARG A 141 12.64 7.98 11.18
N ASP A 142 11.78 7.60 12.12
CA ASP A 142 12.18 6.90 13.35
C ASP A 142 12.69 5.48 13.04
N GLY A 143 12.00 4.75 12.17
CA GLY A 143 12.42 3.44 11.68
C GLY A 143 13.81 3.46 11.01
N PHE A 144 14.12 4.52 10.28
CA PHE A 144 15.45 4.78 9.71
C PHE A 144 16.45 5.38 10.70
N ARG A 145 16.04 5.69 11.93
CA ARG A 145 16.85 6.32 13.00
C ARG A 145 17.38 7.71 12.63
N ILE A 146 16.67 8.43 11.77
CA ILE A 146 16.98 9.81 11.39
C ILE A 146 16.51 10.77 12.48
N GLU A 147 15.26 10.57 12.93
CA GLU A 147 14.60 11.43 13.89
C GLU A 147 13.79 10.56 14.84
N ARG A 148 14.12 10.62 16.14
CA ARG A 148 13.47 9.76 17.12
C ARG A 148 12.10 10.29 17.50
N GLN A 149 11.12 9.40 17.52
CA GLN A 149 9.83 9.69 18.13
C GLN A 149 9.88 9.55 19.65
N SER A 150 9.11 10.40 20.33
CA SER A 150 8.80 10.17 21.75
C SER A 150 7.88 8.96 21.90
N ARG A 151 7.94 8.30 23.07
CA ARG A 151 7.03 7.17 23.39
C ARG A 151 5.55 7.53 23.28
N ARG A 152 5.20 8.79 23.55
CA ARG A 152 3.82 9.29 23.42
C ARG A 152 3.40 9.31 21.94
N GLN A 153 4.26 9.84 21.07
CA GLN A 153 4.01 9.89 19.63
C GLN A 153 3.89 8.48 19.03
N ALA A 154 4.76 7.54 19.42
CA ALA A 154 4.70 6.17 18.94
C ALA A 154 3.38 5.46 19.34
N ARG A 155 2.92 5.65 20.58
CA ARG A 155 1.63 5.08 21.04
C ARG A 155 0.44 5.70 20.32
N GLU A 156 0.48 7.01 20.11
CA GLU A 156 -0.56 7.73 19.36
C GLU A 156 -0.59 7.26 17.90
N HIS A 157 0.58 7.10 17.28
CA HIS A 157 0.69 6.56 15.93
C HIS A 157 0.06 5.16 15.83
N GLN A 158 0.45 4.25 16.72
CA GLN A 158 -0.09 2.89 16.74
C GLN A 158 -1.62 2.87 16.91
N ARG A 159 -2.16 3.69 17.82
CA ARG A 159 -3.62 3.78 18.01
C ARG A 159 -4.33 4.28 16.76
N LEU A 160 -3.79 5.30 16.08
CA LEU A 160 -4.39 5.85 14.87
C LEU A 160 -4.30 4.85 13.71
N LEU A 161 -3.17 4.16 13.58
CA LEU A 161 -2.99 3.09 12.61
C LEU A 161 -4.05 1.99 12.81
N GLU A 162 -4.27 1.54 14.05
CA GLU A 162 -5.32 0.55 14.34
C GLU A 162 -6.73 1.01 13.95
N LEU A 163 -7.04 2.30 14.05
CA LEU A 163 -8.32 2.84 13.59
C LEU A 163 -8.42 2.84 12.06
N GLU A 164 -7.32 3.18 11.39
CA GLU A 164 -7.21 3.18 9.92
C GLU A 164 -7.32 1.77 9.35
N GLU A 165 -6.66 0.79 9.96
CA GLU A 165 -6.78 -0.64 9.63
C GLU A 165 -8.22 -1.13 9.80
N ARG A 166 -8.87 -0.81 10.93
CA ARG A 166 -10.28 -1.19 11.15
C ARG A 166 -11.21 -0.59 10.11
N GLU A 167 -10.96 0.63 9.66
CA GLU A 167 -11.71 1.23 8.56
C GLU A 167 -11.48 0.47 7.25
N ALA A 168 -10.23 0.14 6.92
CA ALA A 168 -9.89 -0.63 5.71
C ALA A 168 -10.60 -1.98 5.70
N TYR A 169 -10.49 -2.76 6.79
CA TYR A 169 -11.25 -4.00 6.98
C TYR A 169 -12.77 -3.79 6.85
N GLY A 170 -13.29 -2.72 7.47
CA GLY A 170 -14.71 -2.36 7.39
C GLY A 170 -15.19 -2.00 5.97
N LYS A 171 -14.29 -1.85 5.00
CA LYS A 171 -14.61 -1.55 3.59
C LYS A 171 -14.31 -2.70 2.63
N GLU A 172 -13.72 -3.80 3.08
CA GLU A 172 -13.43 -4.97 2.23
C GLU A 172 -14.67 -5.57 1.58
N TYR A 173 -15.85 -5.43 2.20
CA TYR A 173 -17.13 -5.85 1.61
C TYR A 173 -17.40 -5.23 0.23
N LEU A 174 -16.78 -4.09 -0.11
CA LEU A 174 -16.88 -3.47 -1.42
C LEU A 174 -16.30 -4.37 -2.52
N ALA A 175 -15.38 -5.29 -2.20
CA ALA A 175 -14.84 -6.26 -3.14
C ALA A 175 -15.93 -7.15 -3.76
N ASN A 176 -17.05 -7.40 -3.05
CA ASN A 176 -18.20 -8.14 -3.58
C ASN A 176 -18.85 -7.49 -4.80
N GLN A 177 -18.67 -6.17 -4.99
CA GLN A 177 -19.17 -5.45 -6.15
C GLN A 177 -18.23 -5.54 -7.36
N LEU A 178 -16.99 -6.00 -7.15
CA LEU A 178 -16.00 -6.24 -8.20
C LEU A 178 -16.04 -7.71 -8.64
N VAL A 179 -16.05 -8.60 -7.66
CA VAL A 179 -16.10 -10.06 -7.84
C VAL A 179 -17.14 -10.60 -6.85
N PRO A 180 -18.29 -11.11 -7.32
CA PRO A 180 -19.32 -11.64 -6.42
C PRO A 180 -18.77 -12.72 -5.48
N GLY A 181 -19.00 -12.57 -4.18
CA GLY A 181 -18.54 -13.51 -3.15
C GLY A 181 -17.08 -13.34 -2.72
N ALA A 182 -16.42 -12.24 -3.09
CA ALA A 182 -15.02 -12.01 -2.73
C ALA A 182 -14.76 -11.78 -1.23
N ALA A 183 -15.70 -11.19 -0.49
CA ALA A 183 -15.58 -10.89 0.94
C ALA A 183 -16.58 -11.72 1.77
N ALA A 184 -16.75 -12.99 1.40
CA ALA A 184 -17.65 -13.96 2.05
C ALA A 184 -17.00 -14.64 3.26
#